data_AF-A0A0D2AZE0-F1
#
_entry.id   AF-A0A0D2AZE0-F1
#
_cell.length_a   1.000
_cell.length_b   1.000
_cell.length_c   1.000
_cell.angle_alpha   90.00
_cell.angle_beta   90.00
_cell.angle_gamma   90.00
#
_symmetry.space_group_name_H-M   'P 1'
#
loop_
_entity.id
_entity.type
_entity.pdbx_description
1 polymer ?
#
loop_
_entity_poly.entity_id
_entity_poly.type
_entity_poly.pdbx_seq_one_letter_code
_entity_poly.pdbx_strand_id
1 'polypeptide(L)'
;MAYPQPEDPFLEVQTDVQSTLQTTRHLFSSYLRIRTLTTSATSPELQQSRAELRSNLETLSTDLADLLESVSAVESDPYRFGLDVAEVQRRRQFVKDVGDEVEGMRHELEGVTADTHVAGHGASRNPRLPRPSDFEDDNHDDDDPYEEFEAQQQATMMAEQDEQLDGVFQTVGVLRGQAEDMGRELEEQGHMLDEVDRLADRVGGKLTVGVKKVGEVIRKNEDSMSSCCIAVLIFVLLILLILLIVL
;
A
#
# COMPACT_ATOMS: atom_id res chain seq x y z
N MET A 1 -18.44 -25.84 -24.21
CA MET A 1 -18.06 -24.41 -24.16
C MET A 1 -18.07 -24.05 -22.69
N ALA A 2 -16.90 -23.90 -22.07
CA ALA A 2 -16.82 -23.40 -20.71
C ALA A 2 -17.09 -21.89 -20.78
N TYR A 3 -18.16 -21.43 -20.14
CA TYR A 3 -18.39 -20.00 -19.95
C TYR A 3 -17.18 -19.43 -19.18
N PRO A 4 -16.64 -18.27 -19.56
CA PRO A 4 -15.68 -17.58 -18.71
C PRO A 4 -16.37 -17.37 -17.37
N GLN A 5 -15.76 -17.87 -16.29
CA GLN A 5 -16.24 -17.60 -14.94
C GLN A 5 -16.26 -16.07 -14.77
N PRO A 6 -17.35 -15.46 -14.29
CA PRO A 6 -17.31 -14.05 -13.91
C PRO A 6 -16.16 -13.88 -12.91
N GLU A 7 -15.24 -12.96 -13.19
CA GLU A 7 -14.16 -12.63 -12.25
C GLU A 7 -14.81 -12.27 -10.91
N ASP A 8 -14.36 -12.93 -9.85
CA ASP A 8 -14.92 -12.72 -8.53
C ASP A 8 -14.48 -11.34 -8.03
N PRO A 9 -15.40 -10.39 -7.83
CA PRO A 9 -15.06 -9.03 -7.42
C PRO A 9 -14.36 -8.99 -6.06
N PHE A 10 -14.54 -10.03 -5.23
CA PHE A 10 -13.81 -10.15 -3.97
C PHE A 10 -12.30 -10.25 -4.19
N LEU A 11 -11.84 -10.98 -5.22
CA LEU A 11 -10.42 -11.21 -5.46
C LEU A 11 -9.71 -9.94 -5.99
N GLU A 12 -10.43 -9.11 -6.74
CA GLU A 12 -9.94 -7.81 -7.20
C GLU A 12 -9.72 -6.88 -6.00
N VAL A 13 -10.75 -6.69 -5.17
CA VAL A 13 -10.65 -5.86 -3.96
C VAL A 13 -9.63 -6.43 -2.98
N GLN A 14 -9.52 -7.75 -2.85
CA GLN A 14 -8.47 -8.38 -2.04
C GLN A 14 -7.07 -7.97 -2.49
N THR A 15 -6.82 -7.94 -3.79
CA THR A 15 -5.52 -7.54 -4.37
C THR A 15 -5.24 -6.06 -4.09
N ASP A 16 -6.25 -5.20 -4.25
CA ASP A 16 -6.14 -3.77 -3.98
C ASP A 16 -5.89 -3.48 -2.49
N VAL A 17 -6.59 -4.18 -1.59
CA VAL A 17 -6.38 -4.11 -0.15
C VAL A 17 -4.97 -4.56 0.22
N GLN A 18 -4.47 -5.65 -0.37
CA GLN A 18 -3.10 -6.12 -0.14
C GLN A 18 -2.05 -5.09 -0.58
N SER A 19 -2.23 -4.48 -1.76
CA SER A 19 -1.34 -3.42 -2.27
C SER A 19 -1.35 -2.17 -1.37
N THR A 20 -2.54 -1.74 -0.96
CA THR A 20 -2.73 -0.60 -0.06
C THR A 20 -2.16 -0.90 1.34
N LEU A 21 -2.30 -2.12 1.84
CA LEU A 21 -1.73 -2.58 3.10
C LEU A 21 -0.20 -2.56 3.05
N GLN A 22 0.42 -3.06 1.99
CA GLN A 22 1.88 -2.99 1.79
C GLN A 22 2.39 -1.54 1.80
N THR A 23 1.68 -0.64 1.12
CA THR A 23 2.01 0.80 1.11
C THR A 23 1.88 1.40 2.51
N THR A 24 0.82 1.04 3.23
CA THR A 24 0.56 1.48 4.61
C THR A 24 1.62 1.00 5.58
N ARG A 25 2.05 -0.26 5.48
CA ARG A 25 3.19 -0.81 6.24
C ARG A 25 4.45 0.03 6.01
N HIS A 26 4.77 0.34 4.75
CA HIS A 26 5.96 1.14 4.43
C HIS A 26 5.86 2.57 5.02
N LEU A 27 4.69 3.20 4.95
CA LEU A 27 4.46 4.49 5.58
C LEU A 27 4.56 4.42 7.11
N PHE A 28 4.05 3.35 7.72
CA PHE A 28 4.14 3.12 9.17
C PHE A 28 5.59 2.98 9.64
N SER A 29 6.41 2.18 8.96
CA SER A 29 7.85 2.06 9.25
C SER A 29 8.58 3.40 9.09
N SER A 30 8.26 4.15 8.03
CA SER A 30 8.82 5.50 7.83
C SER A 30 8.42 6.45 8.96
N TYR A 31 7.16 6.44 9.38
CA TYR A 31 6.65 7.24 10.49
C TYR A 31 7.37 6.89 11.81
N LEU A 32 7.50 5.60 12.12
CA LEU A 32 8.23 5.13 13.30
C LEU A 32 9.70 5.58 13.27
N ARG A 33 10.37 5.47 12.11
CA ARG A 33 11.76 5.93 11.95
C ARG A 33 11.92 7.44 12.09
N ILE A 34 11.04 8.23 11.48
CA ILE A 34 11.10 9.70 11.58
C ILE A 34 10.91 10.12 13.05
N ARG A 35 9.99 9.45 13.75
CA ARG A 35 9.74 9.66 15.17
C ARG A 35 10.97 9.37 16.03
N THR A 36 11.64 8.23 15.82
CA THR A 36 12.83 7.89 16.64
C THR A 36 14.02 8.82 16.38
N LEU A 37 14.11 9.39 15.18
CA LEU A 37 15.21 10.30 14.81
C LEU A 37 14.95 11.77 15.16
N THR A 38 13.69 12.14 15.40
CA THR A 38 13.28 13.52 15.60
C THR A 38 12.91 13.76 17.07
N THR A 39 13.66 14.64 17.73
CA THR A 39 13.43 15.11 19.11
C THR A 39 12.25 16.08 19.25
N SER A 40 11.65 16.54 18.14
CA SER A 40 10.54 17.49 18.14
C SER A 40 9.27 16.88 17.54
N ALA A 41 8.27 16.65 18.38
CA ALA A 41 6.95 16.13 17.98
C ALA A 41 6.19 17.02 16.97
N THR A 42 6.66 18.24 16.73
CA THR A 42 6.04 19.22 15.82
C THR A 42 6.73 19.35 14.46
N SER A 43 7.64 18.44 14.11
CA SER A 43 8.24 18.40 12.77
C SER A 43 7.15 18.28 11.68
N PRO A 44 7.21 19.10 10.62
CA PRO A 44 6.25 19.04 9.53
C PRO A 44 6.29 17.68 8.80
N GLU A 45 7.46 17.03 8.74
CA GLU A 45 7.63 15.70 8.15
C GLU A 45 6.90 14.62 8.97
N LEU A 46 6.92 14.72 10.31
CA LEU A 46 6.19 13.80 11.19
C LEU A 46 4.67 13.99 11.05
N GLN A 47 4.21 15.24 10.95
CA GLN A 47 2.79 15.55 10.75
C GLN A 47 2.28 15.07 9.39
N GLN A 48 3.07 15.27 8.33
CA GLN A 48 2.74 14.80 6.99
C GLN A 48 2.67 13.26 6.94
N SER A 49 3.71 12.57 7.41
CA SER A 49 3.72 11.10 7.41
C SER A 49 2.57 10.50 8.24
N ARG A 50 2.22 11.14 9.36
CA ARG A 50 1.03 10.78 10.15
C ARG A 50 -0.27 10.98 9.38
N ALA A 51 -0.44 12.10 8.68
CA ALA A 51 -1.66 12.39 7.92
C ALA A 51 -1.84 11.41 6.76
N GLU A 52 -0.77 11.10 6.04
CA GLU A 52 -0.75 10.12 4.95
C GLU A 52 -1.09 8.71 5.47
N LEU A 53 -0.45 8.28 6.57
CA LEU A 53 -0.74 7.01 7.22
C LEU A 53 -2.21 6.91 7.67
N ARG A 54 -2.73 7.96 8.30
CA ARG A 54 -4.13 8.01 8.75
C ARG A 54 -5.09 7.88 7.57
N SER A 55 -4.83 8.59 6.48
CA SER A 55 -5.65 8.52 5.26
C SER A 55 -5.71 7.10 4.71
N ASN A 56 -4.59 6.41 4.63
CA ASN A 56 -4.56 5.04 4.11
C ASN A 56 -5.22 4.04 5.06
N LEU A 57 -5.04 4.19 6.38
CA LEU A 57 -5.74 3.36 7.37
C LEU A 57 -7.26 3.56 7.31
N GLU A 58 -7.73 4.77 7.02
CA GLU A 58 -9.15 5.05 6.83
C GLU A 58 -9.70 4.38 5.56
N THR A 59 -8.99 4.47 4.43
CA THR A 59 -9.32 3.74 3.20
C THR A 59 -9.40 2.24 3.47
N LEU A 60 -8.36 1.65 4.06
CA LEU A 60 -8.33 0.21 4.39
C LEU A 60 -9.47 -0.19 5.33
N SER A 61 -9.79 0.63 6.33
CA SER A 61 -10.90 0.33 7.24
C SER A 61 -12.26 0.32 6.53
N THR A 62 -12.43 1.16 5.51
CA THR A 62 -13.64 1.20 4.68
C THR A 62 -13.71 -0.03 3.78
N ASP A 63 -12.63 -0.34 3.07
CA ASP A 63 -12.56 -1.51 2.19
C ASP A 63 -12.78 -2.83 2.96
N LEU A 64 -12.22 -2.94 4.17
CA LEU A 64 -12.42 -4.09 5.04
C LEU A 64 -13.87 -4.23 5.54
N ALA A 65 -14.55 -3.10 5.80
CA ALA A 65 -15.96 -3.13 6.19
C ALA A 65 -16.83 -3.67 5.05
N ASP A 66 -16.57 -3.23 3.82
CA ASP A 66 -17.25 -3.70 2.61
C ASP A 66 -16.96 -5.19 2.35
N LEU A 67 -15.70 -5.62 2.51
CA LEU A 67 -15.32 -7.03 2.39
C LEU A 67 -15.99 -7.89 3.47
N LEU A 68 -16.11 -7.41 4.71
CA LEU A 68 -16.79 -8.14 5.79
C LEU A 68 -18.28 -8.32 5.49
N GLU A 69 -18.94 -7.28 4.98
CA GLU A 69 -20.34 -7.37 4.53
C GLU A 69 -20.49 -8.39 3.39
N SER A 70 -19.56 -8.38 2.42
CA SER A 70 -19.56 -9.34 1.32
C SER A 70 -19.42 -10.79 1.80
N VAL A 71 -18.52 -11.04 2.76
CA VAL A 71 -18.31 -12.37 3.34
C VAL A 71 -19.55 -12.81 4.13
N SER A 72 -20.13 -11.92 4.94
CA SER A 72 -21.36 -12.22 5.70
C SER A 72 -22.55 -12.54 4.79
N ALA A 73 -22.69 -11.84 3.66
CA ALA A 73 -23.72 -12.12 2.67
C ALA A 73 -23.55 -13.51 2.03
N VAL A 74 -22.30 -13.91 1.76
CA VAL A 74 -21.95 -15.20 1.17
C VAL A 74 -22.08 -16.36 2.18
N GLU A 75 -21.81 -16.12 3.47
CA GLU A 75 -21.95 -17.13 4.54
C GLU A 75 -23.36 -17.74 4.62
N SER A 76 -24.39 -16.95 4.27
CA SER A 76 -25.78 -17.39 4.32
C SER A 76 -26.14 -18.41 3.23
N ASP A 77 -25.52 -18.31 2.06
CA ASP A 77 -25.74 -19.23 0.93
C ASP A 77 -24.51 -19.35 0.01
N PRO A 78 -23.46 -20.08 0.42
CA PRO A 78 -22.20 -20.17 -0.35
C PRO A 78 -22.40 -20.83 -1.72
N TYR A 79 -23.29 -21.82 -1.81
CA TYR A 79 -23.53 -22.59 -3.02
C TYR A 79 -24.19 -21.77 -4.13
N ARG A 80 -25.01 -20.77 -3.77
CA ARG A 80 -25.59 -19.82 -4.73
C ARG A 80 -24.54 -19.01 -5.48
N PHE A 81 -23.41 -18.76 -4.84
CA PHE A 81 -22.27 -18.03 -5.43
C PHE A 81 -21.22 -18.97 -6.05
N GLY A 82 -21.46 -20.29 -6.03
CA GLY A 82 -20.49 -21.27 -6.53
C GLY A 82 -19.23 -21.39 -5.67
N LEU A 83 -19.30 -20.96 -4.40
CA LEU A 83 -18.17 -20.94 -3.49
C LEU A 83 -18.20 -22.17 -2.57
N ASP A 84 -17.01 -22.69 -2.27
CA ASP A 84 -16.84 -23.74 -1.26
C ASP A 84 -16.82 -23.14 0.15
N VAL A 85 -17.28 -23.89 1.15
CA VAL A 85 -17.27 -23.43 2.55
C VAL A 85 -15.85 -23.14 3.03
N ALA A 86 -14.87 -23.89 2.54
CA ALA A 86 -13.45 -23.63 2.81
C ALA A 86 -12.97 -22.30 2.22
N GLU A 87 -13.52 -21.87 1.07
CA GLU A 87 -13.18 -20.59 0.44
C GLU A 87 -13.76 -19.43 1.26
N VAL A 88 -15.01 -19.51 1.71
CA VAL A 88 -15.62 -18.50 2.58
C VAL A 88 -14.82 -18.34 3.89
N GLN A 89 -14.37 -19.45 4.48
CA GLN A 89 -13.50 -19.41 5.65
C GLN A 89 -12.17 -18.70 5.39
N ARG A 90 -11.53 -18.93 4.23
CA ARG A 90 -10.31 -18.21 3.85
C ARG A 90 -10.54 -16.70 3.75
N ARG A 91 -11.64 -16.28 3.13
CA ARG A 91 -12.01 -14.85 3.00
C ARG A 91 -12.22 -14.20 4.35
N ARG A 92 -12.96 -14.88 5.24
CA ARG A 92 -13.18 -14.42 6.61
C ARG A 92 -11.88 -14.28 7.39
N GLN A 93 -10.98 -15.25 7.26
CA GLN A 93 -9.69 -15.24 7.93
C GLN A 93 -8.83 -14.08 7.43
N PHE A 94 -8.77 -13.86 6.11
CA PHE A 94 -8.07 -12.73 5.51
C PHE A 94 -8.56 -11.38 6.03
N VAL A 95 -9.89 -11.12 5.99
CA VAL A 95 -10.46 -9.85 6.48
C VAL A 95 -10.17 -9.65 7.96
N LYS A 96 -10.20 -10.73 8.75
CA LYS A 96 -9.86 -10.67 10.17
C LYS A 96 -8.39 -10.32 10.40
N ASP A 97 -7.47 -11.01 9.75
CA ASP A 97 -6.04 -10.80 9.94
C ASP A 97 -5.61 -9.39 9.53
N VAL A 98 -6.12 -8.89 8.39
CA VAL A 98 -5.85 -7.52 7.93
C VAL A 98 -6.54 -6.50 8.85
N GLY A 99 -7.75 -6.78 9.34
CA GLY A 99 -8.44 -5.92 10.30
C GLY A 99 -7.70 -5.79 11.63
N ASP A 100 -7.22 -6.90 12.18
CA ASP A 100 -6.42 -6.91 13.41
C ASP A 100 -5.11 -6.10 13.23
N GLU A 101 -4.48 -6.18 12.06
CA GLU A 101 -3.27 -5.41 11.74
C GLU A 101 -3.53 -3.90 11.57
N VAL A 102 -4.57 -3.53 10.83
CA VAL A 102 -4.97 -2.12 10.64
C VAL A 102 -5.34 -1.47 11.97
N GLU A 103 -6.09 -2.18 12.82
CA GLU A 103 -6.44 -1.70 14.16
C GLU A 103 -5.20 -1.57 15.05
N GLY A 104 -4.25 -2.52 14.96
CA GLY A 104 -2.96 -2.41 15.63
C GLY A 104 -2.18 -1.15 15.24
N MET A 105 -2.05 -0.89 13.93
CA MET A 105 -1.38 0.32 13.43
C MET A 105 -2.10 1.61 13.84
N ARG A 106 -3.44 1.59 13.89
CA ARG A 106 -4.25 2.73 14.37
C ARG A 106 -4.05 2.99 15.86
N HIS A 107 -4.07 1.94 16.68
CA HIS A 107 -3.85 2.07 18.12
C HIS A 107 -2.45 2.60 18.42
N GLU A 108 -1.42 2.16 17.69
CA GLU A 108 -0.07 2.72 17.80
C GLU A 108 -0.03 4.20 17.35
N LEU A 109 -0.80 4.60 16.34
CA LEU A 109 -0.89 5.99 15.90
C LEU A 109 -1.61 6.90 16.90
N GLU A 110 -2.61 6.38 17.62
CA GLU A 110 -3.45 7.11 18.57
C GLU A 110 -2.88 7.09 20.00
N GLY A 111 -2.39 5.94 20.46
CA GLY A 111 -1.75 5.76 21.78
C GLY A 111 -0.51 6.64 21.94
N VAL A 112 0.23 6.86 20.86
CA VAL A 112 1.40 7.74 20.85
C VAL A 112 1.03 9.22 20.96
N THR A 113 -0.23 9.60 20.69
CA THR A 113 -0.75 10.92 21.09
C THR A 113 -1.17 11.02 22.54
N ALA A 114 -1.50 9.91 23.21
CA ALA A 114 -1.83 9.96 24.62
C ALA A 114 -0.56 10.15 25.49
N ASP A 115 0.53 9.44 25.15
CA ASP A 115 1.80 9.56 25.89
C ASP A 115 2.48 10.92 25.70
N THR A 116 2.28 11.58 24.54
CA THR A 116 2.73 12.97 24.36
C THR A 116 1.88 14.00 25.10
N HIS A 117 0.71 13.62 25.65
CA HIS A 117 -0.17 14.52 26.40
C HIS A 117 -0.06 14.37 27.93
N VAL A 118 0.65 13.35 28.44
CA VAL A 118 0.97 13.26 29.89
C VAL A 118 2.10 14.21 30.29
N ALA A 119 2.94 14.66 29.34
CA ALA A 119 3.96 15.69 29.56
C ALA A 119 3.46 17.15 29.43
N GLY A 120 2.13 17.39 29.41
CA GLY A 120 1.54 18.72 29.19
C GLY A 120 0.66 19.26 30.31
N HIS A 121 0.46 18.51 31.41
CA HIS A 121 -0.45 18.93 32.49
C HIS A 121 0.29 19.11 33.81
N GLY A 122 0.85 20.32 34.00
CA GLY A 122 0.99 20.85 35.36
C GLY A 122 2.11 21.84 35.64
N ALA A 123 2.12 23.04 35.02
CA ALA A 123 2.63 24.25 35.68
C ALA A 123 2.33 25.55 34.90
N SER A 124 1.06 25.88 34.67
CA SER A 124 0.69 27.31 34.63
C SER A 124 0.67 27.83 36.07
N ARG A 125 1.85 27.98 36.66
CA ARG A 125 2.04 28.72 37.91
C ARG A 125 3.29 29.55 37.75
N ASN A 126 3.10 30.68 37.07
CA ASN A 126 3.90 31.90 37.10
C ASN A 126 4.89 31.93 38.30
N PRO A 127 6.17 31.53 38.14
CA PRO A 127 7.20 31.97 39.05
C PRO A 127 7.62 33.32 38.50
N ARG A 128 7.17 34.39 39.15
CA ARG A 128 7.74 35.73 38.91
C ARG A 128 9.25 35.59 39.03
N LEU A 129 9.97 35.75 37.92
CA LEU A 129 11.42 35.90 37.92
C LEU A 129 11.79 36.96 38.97
N PRO A 130 12.70 36.66 39.92
CA PRO A 130 13.19 37.64 40.88
C PRO A 130 13.75 38.85 40.14
N ARG A 131 13.44 40.06 40.65
CA ARG A 131 13.89 41.30 40.02
C ARG A 131 15.40 41.45 40.28
N PRO A 132 16.17 42.03 39.33
CA PRO A 132 17.63 42.23 39.47
C PRO A 132 18.08 43.09 40.67
N SER A 133 17.14 43.63 41.44
CA SER A 133 17.37 44.50 42.60
C SER A 133 17.49 43.76 43.94
N ASP A 134 17.36 42.42 43.97
CA ASP A 134 17.54 41.60 45.18
C ASP A 134 18.98 41.02 45.31
N PHE A 135 19.92 41.41 44.45
CA PHE A 135 21.30 40.89 44.41
C PHE A 135 22.34 41.78 45.12
N GLU A 136 21.91 42.77 45.89
CA GLU A 136 22.80 43.60 46.72
C GLU A 136 22.67 43.20 48.19
N ASP A 137 23.16 42.02 48.57
CA ASP A 137 23.67 41.83 49.92
C ASP A 137 24.90 40.91 49.93
N ASP A 138 25.86 41.37 50.72
CA ASP A 138 27.23 40.93 50.90
C ASP A 138 27.27 39.68 51.80
N ASN A 139 28.08 38.67 51.45
CA ASN A 139 28.92 37.81 52.31
C ASN A 139 29.10 36.37 51.78
N HIS A 140 30.34 35.89 51.90
CA HIS A 140 30.83 34.52 51.65
C HIS A 140 29.99 33.40 52.30
N ASP A 141 29.75 32.30 51.58
CA ASP A 141 30.15 30.93 51.95
C ASP A 141 29.66 29.88 50.90
N ASP A 142 30.63 29.15 50.34
CA ASP A 142 30.71 27.75 49.84
C ASP A 142 29.49 26.84 49.48
N ASP A 143 28.27 27.33 49.21
CA ASP A 143 27.24 26.47 48.57
C ASP A 143 26.39 27.32 47.62
N ASP A 144 26.78 27.36 46.34
CA ASP A 144 26.10 28.14 45.30
C ASP A 144 24.73 27.47 45.00
N PRO A 145 23.59 28.04 45.46
CA PRO A 145 22.26 27.44 45.25
C PRO A 145 21.88 27.36 43.76
N TYR A 146 22.66 28.05 42.93
CA TYR A 146 22.54 28.08 41.49
C TYR A 146 23.04 26.78 40.84
N GLU A 147 24.10 26.16 41.37
CA GLU A 147 24.62 24.89 40.85
C GLU A 147 23.65 23.73 41.12
N GLU A 148 23.03 23.70 42.30
CA GLU A 148 22.05 22.66 42.64
C GLU A 148 20.76 22.80 41.80
N PHE A 149 20.35 24.04 41.51
CA PHE A 149 19.23 24.31 40.59
C PHE A 149 19.54 23.92 39.14
N GLU A 150 20.74 24.23 38.63
CA GLU A 150 21.17 23.81 37.29
C GLU A 150 21.31 22.29 37.17
N ALA A 151 21.86 21.63 38.20
CA ALA A 151 21.95 20.18 38.25
C ALA A 151 20.56 19.51 38.27
N GLN A 152 19.62 20.07 39.02
CA GLN A 152 18.24 19.59 39.07
C GLN A 152 17.52 19.81 37.74
N GLN A 153 17.78 20.93 37.06
CA GLN A 153 17.22 21.20 35.73
C GLN A 153 17.81 20.27 34.66
N GLN A 154 19.11 20.00 34.69
CA GLN A 154 19.75 19.00 33.82
C GLN A 154 19.25 17.58 34.12
N ALA A 155 19.05 17.22 35.38
CA ALA A 155 18.51 15.92 35.77
C ALA A 155 17.07 15.73 35.27
N THR A 156 16.25 16.79 35.33
CA THR A 156 14.88 16.77 34.79
C THR A 156 14.90 16.61 33.27
N MET A 157 15.78 17.34 32.58
CA MET A 157 15.96 17.24 31.14
C MET A 157 16.51 15.87 30.69
N MET A 158 17.40 15.25 31.47
CA MET A 158 17.89 13.89 31.24
C MET A 158 16.80 12.85 31.48
N ALA A 159 16.00 13.00 32.52
CA ALA A 159 14.88 12.10 32.82
C ALA A 159 13.81 12.13 31.71
N GLU A 160 13.50 13.32 31.18
CA GLU A 160 12.58 13.49 30.04
C GLU A 160 13.10 12.82 28.75
N GLN A 161 14.42 12.73 28.58
CA GLN A 161 15.05 12.03 27.45
C GLN A 161 15.08 10.51 27.66
N ASP A 162 15.29 10.04 28.90
CA ASP A 162 15.33 8.61 29.23
C ASP A 162 13.96 7.94 29.06
N GLU A 163 12.87 8.64 29.43
CA GLU A 163 11.49 8.16 29.20
C GLU A 163 11.14 8.08 27.70
N GLN A 164 11.70 8.98 26.88
CA GLN A 164 11.56 8.91 25.42
C GLN A 164 12.35 7.74 24.81
N LEU A 165 13.50 7.37 25.39
CA LEU A 165 14.32 6.25 24.92
C LEU A 165 13.64 4.89 25.14
N ASP A 166 12.83 4.73 26.19
CA ASP A 166 12.10 3.48 26.43
C ASP A 166 11.06 3.21 25.33
N GLY A 167 10.39 4.27 24.85
CA GLY A 167 9.52 4.22 23.66
C GLY A 167 10.29 3.90 22.36
N VAL A 168 11.55 4.30 22.25
CA VAL A 168 12.42 3.98 21.11
C VAL A 168 12.76 2.48 21.08
N PHE A 169 13.01 1.84 22.22
CA PHE A 169 13.33 0.40 22.28
C PHE A 169 12.19 -0.50 21.81
N GLN A 170 10.95 -0.20 22.18
CA GLN A 170 9.78 -0.92 21.67
C GLN A 170 9.61 -0.71 20.16
N THR A 171 9.85 0.52 19.69
CA THR A 171 9.77 0.88 18.26
C THR A 171 10.83 0.15 17.42
N VAL A 172 12.06 -0.01 17.91
CA VAL A 172 13.14 -0.72 17.21
C VAL A 172 12.84 -2.22 17.08
N GLY A 173 12.18 -2.82 18.08
CA GLY A 173 11.71 -4.21 18.00
C GLY A 173 10.68 -4.42 16.89
N VAL A 174 9.71 -3.50 16.79
CA VAL A 174 8.68 -3.49 15.73
C VAL A 174 9.31 -3.26 14.35
N LEU A 175 10.22 -2.29 14.23
CA LEU A 175 10.93 -2.00 12.98
C LEU A 175 11.77 -3.20 12.49
N ARG A 176 12.40 -3.94 13.41
CA ARG A 176 13.18 -5.13 13.06
C ARG A 176 12.28 -6.26 12.55
N GLY A 177 11.18 -6.57 13.24
CA GLY A 177 10.23 -7.59 12.79
C GLY A 177 9.64 -7.24 11.42
N GLN A 178 9.26 -5.98 11.24
CA GLN A 178 8.74 -5.49 9.97
C GLN A 178 9.78 -5.50 8.85
N ALA A 179 11.06 -5.20 9.13
CA ALA A 179 12.13 -5.29 8.13
C ALA A 179 12.40 -6.74 7.69
N GLU A 180 12.30 -7.71 8.62
CA GLU A 180 12.40 -9.14 8.30
C GLU A 180 11.21 -9.59 7.43
N ASP A 181 10.00 -9.12 7.71
CA ASP A 181 8.81 -9.42 6.90
C ASP A 181 8.85 -8.71 5.53
N MET A 182 9.34 -7.47 5.46
CA MET A 182 9.59 -6.77 4.19
C MET A 182 10.63 -7.50 3.32
N GLY A 183 11.68 -8.06 3.94
CA GLY A 183 12.69 -8.85 3.22
C GLY A 183 12.09 -10.10 2.56
N ARG A 184 11.13 -10.75 3.25
CA ARG A 184 10.43 -11.93 2.73
C ARG A 184 9.41 -11.58 1.65
N GLU A 185 8.65 -10.51 1.85
CA GLU A 185 7.65 -10.05 0.88
C GLU A 185 8.30 -9.52 -0.42
N LEU A 186 9.45 -8.84 -0.36
CA LEU A 186 10.19 -8.41 -1.55
C LEU A 186 10.74 -9.61 -2.35
N GLU A 187 11.10 -10.70 -1.67
CA GLU A 187 11.49 -11.96 -2.32
C GLU A 187 10.28 -12.63 -3.00
N GLU A 188 9.10 -12.57 -2.39
CA GLU A 188 7.83 -13.06 -2.98
C GLU A 188 7.34 -12.18 -4.16
N GLN A 189 7.50 -10.86 -4.09
CA GLN A 189 7.20 -9.94 -5.20
C GLN A 189 8.17 -10.12 -6.39
N GLY A 190 9.41 -10.53 -6.13
CA GLY A 190 10.34 -10.98 -7.17
C GLY A 190 9.83 -12.21 -7.94
N HIS A 191 9.11 -13.10 -7.26
CA HIS A 191 8.50 -14.28 -7.85
C HIS A 191 7.26 -13.98 -8.71
N MET A 192 6.43 -13.00 -8.35
CA MET A 192 5.28 -12.58 -9.17
C MET A 192 5.68 -11.85 -10.47
N LEU A 193 6.78 -11.09 -10.46
CA LEU A 193 7.31 -10.47 -11.67
C LEU A 193 7.73 -11.50 -12.73
N ASP A 194 8.22 -12.67 -12.29
CA ASP A 194 8.59 -13.79 -13.15
C ASP A 194 7.35 -14.46 -13.80
N GLU A 195 6.19 -14.42 -13.13
CA GLU A 195 4.92 -14.89 -13.69
C GLU A 195 4.30 -13.90 -14.69
N VAL A 196 4.41 -12.61 -14.40
CA VAL A 196 4.00 -11.54 -15.32
C VAL A 196 4.87 -11.55 -16.58
N ASP A 197 6.18 -11.76 -16.46
CA ASP A 197 7.10 -11.90 -17.60
C ASP A 197 6.77 -13.14 -18.45
N ARG A 198 6.53 -14.29 -17.80
CA ARG A 198 6.07 -15.50 -18.49
C ARG A 198 4.71 -15.33 -19.18
N LEU A 199 3.81 -14.56 -18.60
CA LEU A 199 2.51 -14.25 -19.20
C LEU A 199 2.68 -13.29 -20.39
N ALA A 200 3.52 -12.28 -20.25
CA ALA A 200 3.88 -11.35 -21.32
C ALA A 200 4.54 -12.07 -22.51
N ASP A 201 5.46 -13.00 -22.27
CA ASP A 201 6.06 -13.86 -23.29
C ASP A 201 5.03 -14.73 -24.01
N ARG A 202 4.10 -15.33 -23.26
CA ARG A 202 3.03 -16.16 -23.83
C ARG A 202 2.05 -15.34 -24.67
N VAL A 203 1.71 -14.14 -24.21
CA VAL A 203 0.86 -13.20 -24.96
C VAL A 203 1.60 -12.69 -26.20
N GLY A 204 2.86 -12.31 -26.07
CA GLY A 204 3.73 -11.88 -27.17
C GLY A 204 3.84 -12.93 -28.27
N GLY A 205 4.10 -14.19 -27.90
CA GLY A 205 4.15 -15.31 -28.86
C GLY A 205 2.82 -15.55 -29.56
N LYS A 206 1.69 -15.50 -28.85
CA LYS A 206 0.35 -15.63 -29.46
C LYS A 206 0.01 -14.47 -30.37
N LEU A 207 0.41 -13.25 -30.00
CA LEU A 207 0.20 -12.04 -30.81
C LEU A 207 0.99 -12.13 -32.13
N THR A 208 2.26 -12.55 -32.09
CA THR A 208 3.08 -12.75 -33.30
C THR A 208 2.47 -13.79 -34.23
N VAL A 209 1.96 -14.90 -33.69
CA VAL A 209 1.27 -15.93 -34.49
C VAL A 209 -0.06 -15.40 -35.06
N GLY A 210 -0.81 -14.62 -34.28
CA GLY A 210 -2.04 -13.97 -34.71
C GLY A 210 -1.81 -12.99 -35.87
N VAL A 211 -0.83 -12.10 -35.74
CA VAL A 211 -0.44 -11.14 -36.78
C VAL A 211 0.00 -11.86 -38.06
N LYS A 212 0.78 -12.95 -37.93
CA LYS A 212 1.20 -13.76 -39.08
C LYS A 212 0.02 -14.43 -39.79
N LYS A 213 -0.94 -14.97 -39.04
CA LYS A 213 -2.17 -15.56 -39.61
C LYS A 213 -3.05 -14.51 -40.29
N VAL A 214 -3.18 -13.32 -39.71
CA VAL A 214 -3.93 -12.21 -40.33
C VAL A 214 -3.28 -11.82 -41.65
N GLY A 215 -1.95 -11.66 -41.70
CA GLY A 215 -1.23 -11.37 -42.94
C GLY A 215 -1.40 -12.47 -44.01
N GLU A 216 -1.42 -13.74 -43.60
CA GLU A 216 -1.63 -14.87 -44.50
C GLU A 216 -3.07 -14.92 -45.03
N VAL A 217 -4.07 -14.63 -44.20
CA VAL A 217 -5.48 -14.55 -44.59
C VAL A 217 -5.71 -13.39 -45.57
N ILE A 218 -5.09 -12.22 -45.32
CA ILE A 218 -5.18 -11.08 -46.23
C ILE A 218 -4.62 -11.45 -47.61
N ARG A 219 -3.40 -12.01 -47.69
CA ARG A 219 -2.81 -12.43 -48.98
C ARG A 219 -3.66 -13.50 -49.69
N LYS A 220 -4.16 -14.50 -48.95
CA LYS A 220 -4.93 -15.60 -49.54
C LYS A 220 -6.30 -15.15 -50.06
N ASN A 221 -6.92 -14.16 -49.42
CA ASN A 221 -8.17 -13.57 -49.88
C ASN A 221 -7.95 -12.67 -51.11
N GLU A 222 -6.87 -11.90 -51.13
CA GLU A 222 -6.51 -11.04 -52.27
C GLU A 222 -6.20 -11.87 -53.53
N ASP A 223 -5.38 -12.92 -53.42
CA ASP A 223 -5.00 -13.76 -54.56
C ASP A 223 -6.18 -14.54 -55.16
N SER A 224 -7.09 -15.05 -54.34
CA SER A 224 -8.22 -15.87 -54.81
C SER A 224 -9.32 -15.05 -55.48
N MET A 225 -9.65 -13.87 -54.94
CA MET A 225 -10.65 -12.98 -55.54
C MET A 225 -10.12 -12.29 -56.80
N SER A 226 -8.85 -11.86 -56.80
CA SER A 226 -8.22 -11.21 -57.95
C SER A 226 -8.04 -12.18 -59.12
N SER A 227 -7.55 -13.40 -58.85
CA SER A 227 -7.34 -14.42 -59.90
C SER A 227 -8.65 -14.86 -60.55
N CYS A 228 -9.73 -15.02 -59.77
CA CYS A 228 -11.05 -15.36 -60.29
C CYS A 228 -11.61 -14.25 -61.19
N CYS A 229 -11.50 -12.99 -60.76
CA CYS A 229 -11.97 -11.84 -61.53
C CYS A 229 -11.24 -11.72 -62.88
N ILE A 230 -9.91 -11.86 -62.88
CA ILE A 230 -9.09 -11.83 -64.11
C ILE A 230 -9.50 -12.98 -65.07
N ALA A 231 -9.71 -14.19 -64.55
CA ALA A 231 -10.13 -15.33 -65.37
C ALA A 231 -11.50 -15.11 -66.04
N VAL A 232 -12.46 -14.54 -65.30
CA VAL A 232 -13.80 -14.21 -65.84
C VAL A 232 -13.70 -13.14 -66.92
N LEU A 233 -12.90 -12.08 -66.71
CA LEU A 233 -12.69 -11.03 -67.71
C LEU A 233 -12.08 -11.56 -69.01
N ILE A 234 -11.09 -12.46 -68.92
CA ILE A 234 -10.49 -13.11 -70.10
C ILE A 234 -11.51 -13.96 -70.85
N PHE A 235 -12.35 -14.72 -70.14
CA PHE A 235 -13.37 -15.56 -70.77
C PHE A 235 -14.42 -14.73 -71.54
N VAL A 236 -14.89 -13.63 -70.94
CA VAL A 236 -15.82 -12.71 -71.61
C VAL A 236 -15.18 -12.10 -72.86
N LEU A 237 -13.90 -11.70 -72.76
CA LEU A 237 -13.16 -11.15 -73.91
C LEU A 237 -13.04 -12.17 -75.05
N LEU A 238 -12.76 -13.45 -74.74
CA LEU A 238 -12.72 -14.52 -75.73
C LEU A 238 -14.07 -14.73 -76.43
N ILE A 239 -15.18 -14.69 -75.68
CA ILE A 239 -16.53 -14.78 -76.26
C ILE A 239 -16.78 -13.61 -77.21
N LEU A 240 -16.46 -12.38 -76.80
CA LEU A 240 -16.63 -11.21 -77.65
C LEU A 240 -15.77 -11.28 -78.91
N LEU A 241 -14.54 -11.80 -78.82
CA LEU A 241 -13.65 -12.01 -79.95
C LEU A 241 -14.24 -13.04 -80.93
N ILE A 242 -14.73 -14.19 -80.43
CA ILE A 242 -15.36 -15.21 -81.28
C ILE A 242 -16.60 -14.64 -81.98
N LEU A 243 -17.44 -13.90 -81.24
CA LEU A 243 -18.62 -13.27 -81.79
C LEU A 243 -18.25 -12.27 -82.89
N LEU A 244 -17.19 -11.48 -82.71
CA LEU A 244 -16.69 -10.56 -83.72
C LEU A 244 -16.14 -11.26 -84.96
N ILE A 245 -15.47 -12.41 -84.83
CA ILE A 245 -14.97 -13.17 -85.99
C ILE A 245 -16.11 -13.84 -86.77
N VAL A 246 -17.16 -14.26 -86.08
CA VAL A 246 -18.31 -14.97 -86.68
C VAL A 246 -19.28 -14.00 -87.36
N LEU A 247 -19.39 -12.76 -86.86
CA LEU A 247 -20.26 -11.71 -87.37
C LEU A 247 -19.58 -10.89 -88.48
#